data_AF-U3ADA9-F1
#
_entry.id   AF-U3ADA9-F1
#
_cell.length_a   1.000
_cell.length_b   1.000
_cell.length_c   1.000
_cell.angle_alpha   90.00
_cell.angle_beta   90.00
_cell.angle_gamma   90.00
#
_symmetry.space_group_name_H-M   'P 1'
#
loop_
_entity.id
_entity.type
_entity.pdbx_description
1 polymer ?
#
loop_
_entity_poly.entity_id
_entity_poly.type
_entity_poly.pdbx_seq_one_letter_code
_entity_poly.pdbx_strand_id
1 'polypeptide(L)'
;MMNSIATPAELVRTSVTFWTLMAETQAVMAYRIMGMAGLWAVTGTENTRMVDEKGPAFAEAMVAGNRAMMSGKRPDQVAMATMLPLQRRTALNNKRLAKRGPNFLKMGG
;
A
#
# COMPACT_ATOMS: atom_id res chain seq x y z
N MET A 1 -12.45 24.42 -18.57
CA MET A 1 -11.03 24.53 -18.98
C MET A 1 -10.24 23.48 -18.23
N MET A 2 -9.52 22.60 -18.92
CA MET A 2 -8.63 21.63 -18.27
C MET A 2 -7.42 22.40 -17.73
N ASN A 3 -7.27 22.49 -16.41
CA ASN A 3 -6.14 23.21 -15.82
C ASN A 3 -4.87 22.35 -15.98
N SER A 4 -3.98 22.73 -16.89
CA SER A 4 -2.76 21.97 -17.21
C SER A 4 -1.70 22.02 -16.12
N ILE A 5 -1.89 22.86 -15.09
CA ILE A 5 -0.92 23.10 -14.02
C ILE A 5 -1.45 22.55 -12.70
N ALA A 6 -0.58 21.85 -11.98
CA ALA A 6 -0.87 21.36 -10.65
C ALA A 6 -0.90 22.47 -9.62
N THR A 7 -1.95 22.48 -8.80
CA THR A 7 -1.95 23.35 -7.62
C THR A 7 -0.97 22.79 -6.58
N PRO A 8 -0.37 23.66 -5.73
CA PRO A 8 0.47 23.20 -4.63
C PRO A 8 -0.23 22.16 -3.74
N ALA A 9 -1.53 22.32 -3.48
CA ALA A 9 -2.32 21.39 -2.68
C ALA A 9 -2.43 19.98 -3.30
N GLU A 10 -2.59 19.89 -4.63
CA GLU A 10 -2.62 18.61 -5.35
C GLU A 10 -1.27 17.90 -5.32
N LEU A 11 -0.17 18.65 -5.46
CA LEU A 11 1.17 18.10 -5.36
C LEU A 11 1.45 17.58 -3.94
N VAL A 12 1.11 18.37 -2.92
CA VAL A 12 1.22 17.94 -1.51
C VAL A 12 0.41 16.68 -1.27
N ARG A 13 -0.84 16.61 -1.75
CA ARG A 13 -1.69 15.42 -1.62
C ARG A 13 -1.05 14.19 -2.27
N THR A 14 -0.44 14.36 -3.44
CA THR A 14 0.26 13.29 -4.16
C THR A 14 1.50 12.82 -3.41
N SER A 15 2.31 13.75 -2.92
CA SER A 15 3.49 13.44 -2.11
C SER A 15 3.12 12.75 -0.80
N VAL A 16 2.10 13.22 -0.09
CA VAL A 16 1.61 12.58 1.14
C VAL A 16 1.15 11.14 0.85
N THR A 17 0.38 10.93 -0.22
CA THR A 17 -0.09 9.59 -0.59
C THR A 17 1.09 8.64 -0.89
N PHE A 18 2.10 9.12 -1.61
CA PHE A 18 3.32 8.37 -1.86
C PHE A 18 4.05 8.00 -0.56
N TRP A 19 4.28 8.97 0.33
CA TRP A 19 4.97 8.73 1.59
C TRP A 19 4.19 7.82 2.54
N THR A 20 2.86 7.93 2.57
CA THR A 20 2.00 7.00 3.32
C THR A 20 2.15 5.58 2.79
N LEU A 21 2.07 5.38 1.47
CA LEU A 21 2.28 4.07 0.85
C LEU A 21 3.66 3.49 1.20
N MET A 22 4.72 4.29 1.14
CA MET A 22 6.07 3.87 1.51
C MET A 22 6.17 3.48 2.98
N ALA A 23 5.64 4.29 3.90
CA ALA A 23 5.65 4.00 5.33
C ALA A 23 4.89 2.71 5.66
N GLU A 24 3.70 2.52 5.07
CA GLU A 24 2.92 1.29 5.25
C GLU A 24 3.64 0.06 4.67
N THR A 25 4.35 0.23 3.55
CA THR A 25 5.15 -0.84 2.95
C THR A 25 6.29 -1.25 3.89
N GLN A 26 7.02 -0.29 4.45
CA GLN A 26 8.08 -0.57 5.43
C GLN A 26 7.52 -1.27 6.69
N ALA A 27 6.37 -0.84 7.20
CA ALA A 27 5.72 -1.48 8.35
C ALA A 27 5.32 -2.93 8.06
N VAL A 28 4.70 -3.18 6.91
CA VAL A 28 4.34 -4.53 6.46
C VAL A 28 5.57 -5.44 6.36
N MET A 29 6.67 -4.93 5.81
CA MET A 29 7.94 -5.68 5.73
C MET A 29 8.51 -5.96 7.12
N ALA A 30 8.50 -4.98 8.03
CA ALA A 30 8.94 -5.15 9.39
C ALA A 30 8.14 -6.25 10.12
N TYR A 31 6.81 -6.23 10.03
CA TYR A 31 5.97 -7.28 10.63
C TYR A 31 6.29 -8.67 10.09
N ARG A 32 6.56 -8.80 8.80
CA ARG A 32 6.90 -10.08 8.18
C ARG A 32 8.28 -10.58 8.60
N ILE A 33 9.28 -9.69 8.67
CA ILE A 33 10.62 -10.01 9.18
C ILE A 33 10.54 -10.44 10.65
N MET A 34 9.82 -9.69 11.48
CA MET A 34 9.59 -10.06 12.87
C MET A 34 8.80 -11.37 13.00
N GLY A 35 7.87 -11.63 12.08
CA GLY A 35 7.15 -12.91 12.01
C GLY A 35 8.07 -14.10 11.73
N MET A 36 8.99 -13.97 10.77
CA MET A 36 10.01 -14.98 10.50
C MET A 36 10.98 -15.18 11.67
N ALA A 37 11.28 -14.12 12.41
CA ALA A 37 12.09 -14.17 13.63
C ALA A 37 11.34 -14.72 14.87
N GLY A 38 10.05 -15.04 14.74
CA GLY A 38 9.22 -15.51 15.86
C GLY A 38 8.83 -14.42 16.87
N LEU A 39 9.06 -13.14 16.55
CA LEU A 39 8.74 -12.00 17.42
C LEU A 39 7.32 -11.46 17.21
N TRP A 40 6.73 -11.68 16.03
CA TRP A 40 5.40 -11.18 15.68
C TRP A 40 4.47 -12.30 15.25
N ALA A 41 3.18 -12.16 15.55
CA ALA A 41 2.20 -13.15 15.15
C ALA A 41 1.86 -13.04 13.66
N VAL A 42 2.12 -14.11 12.90
CA VAL A 42 1.74 -14.26 11.49
C VAL A 42 1.06 -15.62 11.28
N THR A 43 0.18 -15.72 10.28
CA THR A 43 -0.47 -17.00 9.94
C THR A 43 0.45 -17.85 9.09
N GLY A 44 0.34 -19.19 9.17
CA GLY A 44 1.09 -20.09 8.29
C GLY A 44 0.86 -19.84 6.79
N THR A 45 -0.28 -19.24 6.44
CA THR A 45 -0.65 -18.87 5.07
C THR A 45 -0.30 -17.43 4.66
N GLU A 46 0.35 -16.62 5.53
CA GLU A 46 0.61 -15.20 5.22
C GLU A 46 1.54 -15.03 4.01
N ASN A 47 2.52 -15.92 3.81
CA ASN A 47 3.42 -15.85 2.66
C ASN A 47 2.72 -16.12 1.33
N THR A 48 1.86 -17.15 1.27
CA THR A 48 1.05 -17.46 0.09
C THR A 48 0.11 -16.31 -0.23
N ARG A 49 -0.64 -15.85 0.78
CA ARG A 49 -1.56 -14.73 0.65
C ARG A 49 -0.87 -13.45 0.16
N MET A 50 0.35 -13.17 0.65
CA MET A 50 1.13 -12.02 0.21
C MET A 50 1.42 -12.04 -1.28
N VAL A 51 1.78 -13.20 -1.83
CA VAL A 51 2.06 -13.35 -3.27
C VAL A 51 0.76 -13.24 -4.07
N ASP A 52 -0.31 -13.90 -3.60
CA ASP A 52 -1.62 -13.88 -4.27
C ASP A 52 -2.20 -12.47 -4.36
N GLU A 53 -1.95 -11.62 -3.35
CA GLU A 53 -2.44 -10.24 -3.33
C GLU A 53 -1.70 -9.32 -4.32
N LYS A 54 -0.47 -9.66 -4.74
CA LYS A 54 0.35 -8.79 -5.64
C LYS A 54 -0.25 -8.68 -7.03
N GLY A 55 -0.50 -9.80 -7.70
CA GLY A 55 -0.96 -9.82 -9.09
C GLY A 55 -2.19 -8.95 -9.33
N PRO A 56 -3.30 -9.18 -8.60
CA PRO A 56 -4.51 -8.35 -8.71
C PRO A 56 -4.26 -6.88 -8.37
N ALA A 57 -3.45 -6.57 -7.35
CA ALA A 57 -3.17 -5.18 -6.96
C ALA A 57 -2.39 -4.41 -8.04
N PHE A 58 -1.38 -5.04 -8.64
CA PHE A 58 -0.62 -4.44 -9.73
C PHE A 58 -1.48 -4.30 -11.00
N ALA A 59 -2.29 -5.31 -11.33
CA ALA A 59 -3.22 -5.21 -12.46
C ALA A 59 -4.21 -4.05 -12.30
N GLU A 60 -4.80 -3.91 -11.10
CA GLU A 60 -5.71 -2.79 -10.77
C GLU A 60 -5.01 -1.43 -10.91
N ALA A 61 -3.78 -1.31 -10.39
CA ALA A 61 -2.97 -0.09 -10.50
C ALA A 61 -2.63 0.25 -11.96
N MET A 62 -2.24 -0.74 -12.77
CA MET A 62 -1.93 -0.56 -14.19
C MET A 62 -3.17 -0.12 -14.99
N VAL A 63 -4.32 -0.77 -14.77
CA VAL A 63 -5.57 -0.39 -15.44
C VAL A 63 -5.99 1.03 -15.05
N ALA A 64 -5.92 1.39 -13.76
CA ALA A 64 -6.28 2.72 -13.29
C ALA A 64 -5.35 3.81 -13.86
N GLY A 65 -4.04 3.57 -13.86
CA GLY A 65 -3.03 4.46 -14.42
C GLY A 65 -3.22 4.66 -15.92
N ASN A 66 -3.35 3.57 -16.68
CA ASN A 66 -3.57 3.62 -18.13
C ASN A 66 -4.87 4.34 -18.48
N ARG A 67 -5.95 4.09 -17.75
CA ARG A 67 -7.23 4.78 -17.94
C ARG A 67 -7.08 6.29 -17.69
N ALA A 68 -6.38 6.69 -16.64
CA ALA A 68 -6.13 8.10 -16.37
C ALA A 68 -5.28 8.75 -17.48
N MET A 69 -4.23 8.08 -17.93
CA MET A 69 -3.37 8.54 -19.02
C MET A 69 -4.16 8.71 -20.32
N MET A 70 -4.92 7.69 -20.75
CA MET A 70 -5.76 7.74 -21.96
C MET A 70 -6.86 8.79 -21.88
N SER A 71 -7.30 9.14 -20.67
CA SER A 71 -8.27 10.21 -20.44
C SER A 71 -7.66 11.62 -20.44
N GLY A 72 -6.37 11.75 -20.79
CA GLY A 72 -5.66 13.03 -20.82
C GLY A 72 -5.48 13.67 -19.45
N LYS A 73 -5.43 12.86 -18.38
CA LYS A 73 -5.19 13.38 -17.03
C LYS A 73 -3.76 13.90 -16.90
N ARG A 74 -3.56 14.84 -15.99
CA ARG A 74 -2.24 15.38 -15.67
C ARG A 74 -1.31 14.31 -15.07
N PRO A 75 0.02 14.47 -15.17
CA PRO A 75 0.98 13.49 -14.64
C PRO A 75 0.78 13.12 -13.16
N ASP A 76 0.50 14.09 -12.29
CA ASP A 76 0.26 13.84 -10.86
C ASP A 76 -1.05 13.07 -10.61
N GLN A 77 -2.07 13.30 -11.44
CA GLN A 77 -3.33 12.58 -11.38
C GLN A 77 -3.18 11.14 -11.90
N VAL A 78 -2.34 10.92 -12.91
CA VAL A 78 -1.97 9.57 -13.37
C VAL A 78 -1.21 8.85 -12.28
N ALA A 79 -0.20 9.48 -11.67
CA ALA A 79 0.53 8.92 -10.54
C ALA A 79 -0.40 8.56 -9.37
N MET A 80 -1.29 9.47 -8.99
CA MET A 80 -2.31 9.23 -7.97
C MET A 80 -3.22 8.05 -8.32
N ALA A 81 -3.69 7.95 -9.57
CA ALA A 81 -4.55 6.86 -10.03
C ALA A 81 -3.85 5.50 -9.96
N THR A 82 -2.55 5.45 -10.28
CA THR A 82 -1.72 4.25 -10.15
C THR A 82 -1.45 3.88 -8.68
N MET A 83 -1.17 4.87 -7.82
CA MET A 83 -0.78 4.63 -6.42
C MET A 83 -1.96 4.24 -5.52
N LEU A 84 -3.16 4.79 -5.75
CA LEU A 84 -4.29 4.59 -4.85
C LEU A 84 -4.69 3.11 -4.64
N PRO A 85 -4.78 2.26 -5.69
CA PRO A 85 -5.03 0.83 -5.51
C PRO A 85 -3.97 0.16 -4.64
N LEU A 86 -2.68 0.47 -4.87
CA LEU A 86 -1.56 -0.08 -4.11
C LEU A 86 -1.64 0.36 -2.64
N GLN A 87 -1.84 1.65 -2.39
CA GLN A 87 -1.95 2.23 -1.06
C GLN A 87 -3.09 1.59 -0.26
N ARG A 88 -4.28 1.41 -0.86
CA ARG A 88 -5.40 0.73 -0.18
C ARG A 88 -5.04 -0.70 0.23
N ARG A 89 -4.40 -1.47 -0.65
CA ARG A 89 -4.00 -2.85 -0.35
C ARG A 89 -2.92 -2.92 0.72
N THR A 90 -1.93 -2.05 0.66
CA THR A 90 -0.86 -1.94 1.67
C THR A 90 -1.41 -1.50 3.02
N ALA A 91 -2.33 -0.53 3.07
CA ALA A 91 -3.01 -0.10 4.30
C ALA A 91 -3.78 -1.25 4.96
N LEU A 92 -4.50 -2.05 4.17
CA LEU A 92 -5.21 -3.24 4.67
C LEU A 92 -4.24 -4.32 5.20
N ASN A 93 -3.11 -4.51 4.53
CA ASN A 93 -2.04 -5.41 4.97
C ASN A 93 -1.45 -4.92 6.30
N ASN A 94 -1.07 -3.65 6.36
CA ASN A 94 -0.51 -2.98 7.53
C ASN A 94 -1.45 -3.13 8.73
N LYS A 95 -2.73 -2.76 8.57
CA LYS A 95 -3.76 -2.91 9.61
C LYS A 95 -3.93 -4.36 10.07
N ARG A 96 -3.96 -5.32 9.13
CA ARG A 96 -4.11 -6.75 9.45
C ARG A 96 -2.94 -7.28 10.25
N LEU A 97 -1.71 -6.97 9.84
CA LEU A 97 -0.49 -7.43 10.51
C LEU A 97 -0.30 -6.73 11.86
N ALA A 98 -0.52 -5.41 11.92
CA ALA A 98 -0.46 -4.64 13.17
C ALA A 98 -1.40 -5.20 14.25
N LYS A 99 -2.62 -5.61 13.86
CA LYS A 99 -3.59 -6.22 14.77
C LYS A 99 -3.16 -7.56 15.37
N ARG A 100 -2.18 -8.25 14.80
CA ARG A 100 -1.74 -9.56 15.28
C ARG A 100 -0.88 -9.46 16.55
N GLY A 101 -0.12 -8.38 16.66
CA GLY A 101 0.71 -8.07 17.81
C GLY A 101 1.98 -8.92 17.95
N PRO A 102 2.87 -8.54 18.88
CA PRO A 102 4.02 -9.34 19.27
C PRO A 102 3.61 -10.67 19.93
N ASN A 103 4.42 -11.71 19.74
CA ASN A 103 4.14 -13.03 20.32
C ASN A 103 4.26 -13.06 21.86
N PHE A 104 5.12 -12.21 22.45
CA PHE A 104 5.27 -12.16 23.91
C PHE A 104 4.02 -11.65 24.63
N LEU A 105 3.16 -10.86 23.98
CA LEU A 105 1.86 -10.45 24.54
C LEU A 105 0.86 -11.60 24.61
N LYS A 106 1.12 -12.72 23.91
CA LYS A 106 0.25 -13.92 23.93
C LYS A 106 0.67 -14.97 24.95
N MET A 107 1.87 -14.83 25.54
CA MET A 107 2.40 -15.78 26.54
C MET A 107 2.04 -15.41 27.99
N GLY A 108 1.41 -14.26 28.23
CA GLY A 108 1.06 -13.76 29.56
C GLY A 108 -0.43 -13.88 29.92
N GLY A 109 -1.19 -14.72 29.22
CA GLY A 109 -2.62 -14.97 29.47
C GLY A 109 -2.94 -16.45 29.56
#